data_AF-A0A531LXN5-F1
#
_entry.id   AF-A0A531LXN5-F1
#
_cell.length_a   1.000
_cell.length_b   1.000
_cell.length_c   1.000
_cell.angle_alpha   90.00
_cell.angle_beta   90.00
_cell.angle_gamma   90.00
#
_symmetry.space_group_name_H-M   'P 1'
#
loop_
_entity.id
_entity.type
_entity.pdbx_description
1 polymer ?
#
loop_
_entity_poly.entity_id
_entity_poly.type
_entity_poly.pdbx_seq_one_letter_code
_entity_poly.pdbx_strand_id
1 'polypeptide(L)'
;AVGFLATQPVTMIWGVGKAFNATLEQDGIRTIGQLQKIERGDLMRRYGVMGERLYRLSRGEDVRRVDPDQDAKSVSAETTFDTDIASLDELVSVLRGLSEKVSARLKKSGIAGRTVVLKLKTQDFKLRTRNRQLG
;
A
#
# COMPACT_ATOMS: atom_id res chain seq x y z
N ALA A 1 -8.37 4.51 27.58
CA ALA A 1 -7.86 4.58 26.19
C ALA A 1 -8.62 5.61 25.35
N VAL A 2 -9.95 5.49 25.20
CA VAL A 2 -10.77 6.37 24.33
C VAL A 2 -10.59 7.86 24.59
N GLY A 3 -10.57 8.29 25.86
CA GLY A 3 -10.39 9.70 26.23
C GLY A 3 -9.02 10.28 25.87
N PHE A 4 -7.95 9.48 25.98
CA PHE A 4 -6.59 9.88 25.56
C PHE A 4 -6.52 10.05 24.03
N LEU A 5 -7.13 9.12 23.30
CA LEU A 5 -7.12 9.14 21.83
C LEU A 5 -7.90 10.32 21.26
N ALA A 6 -8.99 10.74 21.90
CA ALA A 6 -9.92 11.73 21.35
C ALA A 6 -9.27 13.06 20.92
N THR A 7 -8.22 13.51 21.64
CA THR A 7 -7.50 14.76 21.36
C THR A 7 -6.40 14.62 20.31
N GLN A 8 -6.06 13.39 19.93
CA GLN A 8 -4.96 13.12 19.00
C GLN A 8 -5.40 13.39 17.56
N PRO A 9 -4.46 13.78 16.68
CA PRO A 9 -4.73 13.92 15.25
C PRO A 9 -5.01 12.56 14.61
N VAL A 10 -5.83 12.54 13.55
CA VAL A 10 -6.13 11.29 12.81
C VAL A 10 -4.88 10.65 12.18
N THR A 11 -3.83 11.44 11.93
CA THR A 11 -2.52 10.95 11.44
C THR A 11 -1.80 10.03 12.42
N MET A 12 -2.19 10.01 13.71
CA MET A 12 -1.66 9.05 14.69
C MET A 12 -2.14 7.61 14.40
N ILE A 13 -3.26 7.45 13.68
CA ILE A 13 -3.77 6.12 13.31
C ILE A 13 -2.90 5.54 12.19
N TRP A 14 -2.21 4.44 12.48
CA TRP A 14 -1.38 3.74 11.47
C TRP A 14 -2.20 3.40 10.22
N GLY A 15 -1.72 3.79 9.04
CA GLY A 15 -2.44 3.66 7.77
C GLY A 15 -3.15 4.95 7.31
N VAL A 16 -3.22 5.98 8.16
CA VAL A 16 -3.58 7.34 7.74
C VAL A 16 -2.32 8.08 7.29
N GLY A 17 -1.94 7.88 6.03
CA GLY A 17 -0.85 8.62 5.38
C GLY A 17 -1.31 9.99 4.84
N LYS A 18 -0.37 10.76 4.27
CA LYS A 18 -0.62 12.14 3.76
C LYS A 18 -1.87 12.27 2.88
N ALA A 19 -2.02 11.37 1.89
CA ALA A 19 -3.14 11.43 0.96
C ALA A 19 -4.49 11.18 1.67
N PHE A 20 -4.54 10.20 2.56
CA PHE A 20 -5.77 9.88 3.27
C PHE A 20 -6.11 10.94 4.33
N ASN A 21 -5.09 11.52 4.98
CA ASN A 21 -5.28 12.68 5.85
C ASN A 21 -5.91 13.86 5.11
N ALA A 22 -5.47 14.16 3.89
CA ALA A 22 -6.06 15.23 3.08
C ALA A 22 -7.54 14.96 2.77
N THR A 23 -7.92 13.71 2.47
CA THR A 23 -9.33 13.32 2.30
C THR A 23 -10.13 13.52 3.58
N LEU A 24 -9.61 13.07 4.74
CA LEU A 24 -10.27 13.24 6.03
C LEU A 24 -10.43 14.73 6.39
N GLU A 25 -9.41 15.55 6.13
CA GLU A 25 -9.46 17.00 6.34
C GLU A 25 -10.51 17.70 5.48
N GLN A 26 -10.64 17.30 4.21
CA GLN A 26 -11.69 17.77 3.31
C GLN A 26 -13.09 17.43 3.83
N ASP A 27 -13.22 16.27 4.50
CA ASP A 27 -14.46 15.84 5.16
C ASP A 27 -14.64 16.47 6.57
N GLY A 28 -13.76 17.38 6.98
CA GLY A 28 -13.82 18.09 8.26
C GLY A 28 -13.28 17.30 9.46
N ILE A 29 -12.61 16.17 9.20
CA ILE A 29 -12.10 15.24 10.22
C ILE A 29 -10.59 15.45 10.37
N ARG A 30 -10.19 15.97 11.54
CA ARG A 30 -8.79 16.24 11.94
C ARG A 30 -8.38 15.47 13.18
N THR A 31 -9.31 15.16 14.07
CA THR A 31 -9.03 14.46 15.33
C THR A 31 -9.71 13.11 15.43
N ILE A 32 -9.12 12.20 16.21
CA ILE A 32 -9.70 10.88 16.47
C ILE A 32 -11.06 11.00 17.18
N GLY A 33 -11.23 12.01 18.05
CA GLY A 33 -12.50 12.25 18.72
C GLY A 33 -13.66 12.57 17.77
N GLN A 34 -13.39 13.11 16.57
CA GLN A 34 -14.41 13.27 15.54
C GLN A 34 -14.81 11.93 14.93
N LEU A 35 -13.85 11.04 14.66
CA LEU A 35 -14.13 9.68 14.18
C LEU A 35 -14.96 8.87 15.18
N GLN A 36 -14.73 9.06 16.48
CA GLN A 36 -15.49 8.40 17.55
C GLN A 36 -16.98 8.78 17.56
N LYS A 37 -17.36 9.92 16.94
CA LYS A 37 -18.76 10.38 16.84
C LYS A 37 -19.47 9.90 15.57
N ILE A 38 -18.73 9.32 14.62
CA ILE A 38 -19.29 8.85 13.35
C ILE A 38 -19.67 7.37 13.49
N GLU A 39 -20.85 7.03 12.99
CA GLU A 39 -21.33 5.66 12.97
C GLU A 39 -20.48 4.75 12.07
N ARG A 40 -20.34 3.49 12.47
CA ARG A 40 -19.50 2.50 11.77
C ARG A 40 -19.87 2.39 10.29
N GLY A 41 -21.18 2.30 10.01
CA GLY A 41 -21.69 2.16 8.66
C GLY A 41 -21.35 3.35 7.76
N ASP A 42 -21.31 4.56 8.32
CA ASP A 42 -20.99 5.77 7.55
C ASP A 42 -19.50 5.88 7.24
N LEU A 43 -18.63 5.52 8.20
CA LEU A 43 -17.20 5.41 7.94
C LEU A 43 -16.91 4.36 6.86
N MET A 44 -17.52 3.18 6.94
CA MET A 44 -17.38 2.13 5.93
C MET A 44 -17.90 2.57 4.56
N ARG A 45 -19.02 3.30 4.51
CA ARG A 45 -19.58 3.81 3.25
C ARG A 45 -18.65 4.83 2.58
N ARG A 46 -18.01 5.71 3.36
CA ARG A 46 -17.10 6.76 2.85
C ARG A 46 -15.72 6.22 2.50
N TYR A 47 -15.15 5.34 3.31
CA TYR A 47 -13.73 4.95 3.24
C TYR A 47 -13.49 3.45 3.07
N GLY A 48 -14.54 2.66 2.84
CA GLY A 48 -14.46 1.21 2.64
C GLY A 48 -13.82 0.48 3.84
N VAL A 49 -12.87 -0.41 3.54
CA VAL A 49 -12.11 -1.18 4.54
C VAL A 49 -11.35 -0.27 5.51
N MET A 50 -10.87 0.90 5.05
CA MET A 50 -10.22 1.86 5.94
C MET A 50 -11.21 2.51 6.89
N GLY A 51 -12.47 2.67 6.50
CA GLY A 51 -13.52 3.18 7.38
C GLY A 51 -13.78 2.29 8.58
N GLU A 52 -13.85 0.98 8.34
CA GLU A 52 -13.94 -0.02 9.41
C GLU A 52 -12.75 0.09 10.37
N ARG A 53 -11.56 0.24 9.80
CA ARG A 53 -10.32 0.34 10.56
C ARG A 53 -10.25 1.63 11.38
N LEU A 54 -10.70 2.76 10.85
CA LEU A 54 -10.82 4.03 11.58
C LEU A 54 -11.81 3.92 12.74
N TYR A 55 -12.96 3.25 12.54
CA TYR A 55 -13.96 3.06 13.59
C TYR A 55 -13.37 2.33 14.80
N ARG A 56 -12.69 1.20 14.55
CA ARG A 56 -12.10 0.34 15.58
C ARG A 56 -10.90 1.00 16.26
N LEU A 57 -9.92 1.49 15.47
CA LEU A 57 -8.70 2.08 16.02
C LEU A 57 -8.95 3.39 16.77
N SER A 58 -9.95 4.18 16.36
CA SER A 58 -10.32 5.39 17.11
C SER A 58 -10.84 5.08 18.52
N ARG A 59 -11.34 3.87 18.74
CA ARG A 59 -11.80 3.35 20.05
C ARG A 59 -10.75 2.50 20.77
N GLY A 60 -9.54 2.40 20.23
CA GLY A 60 -8.47 1.58 20.78
C GLY A 60 -8.66 0.08 20.55
N GLU A 61 -9.53 -0.31 19.62
CA GLU A 61 -9.81 -1.71 19.32
C GLU A 61 -8.89 -2.23 18.20
N ASP A 62 -7.82 -2.92 18.59
CA ASP A 62 -6.93 -3.59 17.65
C ASP A 62 -6.77 -5.07 18.02
N VAL A 63 -7.42 -5.96 17.26
CA VAL A 63 -7.39 -7.42 17.48
C VAL A 63 -6.27 -8.10 16.69
N ARG A 64 -5.41 -7.33 16.00
CA ARG A 64 -4.29 -7.91 15.26
C ARG A 64 -3.35 -8.59 16.24
N ARG A 65 -3.13 -9.89 16.02
CA ARG A 65 -2.13 -10.64 16.77
C ARG A 65 -0.74 -10.27 16.29
N VAL A 66 0.21 -10.31 17.21
CA VAL A 66 1.62 -10.27 16.84
C VAL A 66 1.93 -11.57 16.13
N ASP A 67 2.39 -11.46 14.90
CA ASP A 67 2.77 -12.59 14.06
C ASP A 67 4.24 -12.38 13.63
N PRO A 68 5.19 -13.15 14.19
CA PRO A 68 6.59 -13.06 13.81
C PRO A 68 6.85 -13.63 12.42
N ASP A 69 5.95 -14.47 11.91
CA ASP A 69 6.15 -15.24 10.69
C ASP A 69 5.25 -14.68 9.57
N GLN A 70 5.85 -13.91 8.65
CA GLN A 70 5.14 -13.44 7.45
C GLN A 70 5.85 -13.87 6.18
N ASP A 71 5.20 -14.77 5.44
CA ASP A 71 5.67 -15.15 4.12
C ASP A 71 5.52 -14.01 3.11
N ALA A 72 6.56 -13.81 2.31
CA ALA A 72 6.54 -12.84 1.23
C ALA A 72 5.51 -13.24 0.16
N LYS A 73 4.45 -12.44 0.02
CA LYS A 73 3.39 -12.68 -0.99
C LYS A 73 3.81 -12.33 -2.43
N SER A 74 4.90 -11.59 -2.58
CA SER A 74 5.44 -11.19 -3.88
C SER A 74 6.93 -10.87 -3.77
N VAL A 75 7.67 -11.12 -4.84
CA VAL A 75 9.08 -10.71 -4.98
C VAL A 75 9.20 -9.85 -6.23
N SER A 76 9.77 -8.65 -6.10
CA SER A 76 9.93 -7.70 -7.21
C SER A 76 11.30 -7.04 -7.22
N ALA A 77 11.70 -6.54 -8.38
CA ALA A 77 12.81 -5.61 -8.55
C ALA A 77 12.37 -4.51 -9.51
N GLU A 78 12.66 -3.26 -9.16
CA GLU A 78 12.33 -2.08 -9.95
C GLU A 78 13.48 -1.08 -9.87
N THR A 79 13.59 -0.22 -10.88
CA THR A 79 14.56 0.88 -10.90
C THR A 79 13.91 2.10 -11.50
N THR A 80 14.23 3.27 -10.96
CA THR A 80 13.96 4.56 -11.59
C THR A 80 15.19 4.93 -12.39
N PHE A 81 15.01 5.50 -13.58
CA PHE A 81 16.11 5.93 -14.43
C PHE A 81 16.56 7.34 -14.07
N ASP A 82 17.85 7.64 -14.27
CA ASP A 82 18.38 9.00 -14.12
C ASP A 82 17.89 9.92 -15.23
N THR A 83 17.67 9.37 -16.43
CA THR A 83 17.07 10.05 -17.58
C THR A 83 15.98 9.16 -18.16
N ASP A 84 14.89 9.76 -18.62
CA ASP A 84 13.78 9.00 -19.19
C ASP A 84 14.22 8.29 -20.48
N ILE A 85 13.94 6.98 -20.55
CA ILE A 85 14.20 6.15 -21.72
C ILE A 85 12.87 5.73 -22.38
N ALA A 86 12.84 5.79 -23.70
CA ALA A 86 11.69 5.38 -24.51
C ALA A 86 12.02 4.28 -25.52
N SER A 87 13.31 4.00 -25.74
CA SER A 87 13.77 2.93 -26.63
C SER A 87 13.35 1.57 -26.10
N LEU A 88 12.68 0.79 -26.94
CA LEU A 88 12.24 -0.56 -26.57
C LEU A 88 13.44 -1.46 -26.22
N ASP A 89 14.53 -1.37 -26.99
CA ASP A 89 15.70 -2.22 -26.81
C ASP A 89 16.42 -1.93 -25.48
N GLU A 90 16.54 -0.65 -25.12
CA GLU A 90 17.09 -0.24 -23.82
C GLU A 90 16.21 -0.73 -22.66
N LEU A 91 14.88 -0.53 -22.77
CA LEU A 91 13.92 -1.00 -21.78
C LEU A 91 13.96 -2.52 -21.61
N VAL A 92 14.09 -3.28 -22.71
CA VAL A 92 14.21 -4.74 -22.69
C VAL A 92 15.51 -5.18 -22.00
N SER A 93 16.62 -4.50 -22.26
CA SER A 93 17.91 -4.77 -21.61
C SER A 93 17.81 -4.58 -20.09
N VAL A 94 17.25 -3.46 -19.63
CA VAL A 94 16.99 -3.21 -18.20
C VAL A 94 16.07 -4.27 -17.61
N LEU A 95 14.96 -4.56 -18.28
CA LEU A 95 13.97 -5.54 -17.81
C LEU A 95 14.59 -6.92 -17.62
N ARG A 96 15.53 -7.32 -18.48
CA ARG A 96 16.29 -8.57 -18.34
C ARG A 96 17.07 -8.61 -17.04
N GLY A 97 17.84 -7.56 -16.74
CA GLY A 97 18.60 -7.46 -15.49
C GLY A 97 17.70 -7.47 -14.24
N LEU A 98 16.53 -6.81 -14.29
CA LEU A 98 15.54 -6.86 -13.20
C LEU A 98 14.93 -8.25 -13.04
N SER A 99 14.66 -8.94 -14.16
CA SER A 99 14.12 -10.30 -14.16
C SER A 99 15.11 -11.30 -13.55
N GLU A 100 16.41 -11.16 -13.84
CA GLU A 100 17.47 -11.96 -13.22
C GLU A 100 17.56 -11.73 -11.71
N LYS A 101 17.46 -10.47 -11.24
CA LYS A 101 17.41 -10.15 -9.80
C LYS A 101 16.22 -10.80 -9.11
N VAL A 102 15.03 -10.78 -9.71
CA VAL A 102 13.84 -11.46 -9.18
C VAL A 102 14.06 -12.97 -9.15
N SER A 103 14.56 -13.55 -10.24
CA SER A 103 14.87 -14.98 -10.34
C SER A 103 15.86 -15.44 -9.26
N ALA A 104 16.95 -14.70 -9.06
CA ALA A 104 17.94 -15.00 -8.04
C ALA A 104 17.34 -14.96 -6.61
N ARG A 105 16.47 -13.99 -6.32
CA ARG A 105 15.77 -13.89 -5.03
C ARG A 105 14.81 -15.06 -4.81
N LEU A 106 14.00 -15.41 -5.82
CA LEU A 106 13.08 -16.54 -5.75
C LEU A 106 13.83 -17.86 -5.50
N LYS A 107 14.91 -18.10 -6.25
CA LYS A 107 15.78 -19.28 -6.07
C LYS A 107 16.39 -19.34 -4.66
N LYS A 108 16.93 -18.22 -4.16
CA LYS A 108 17.50 -18.14 -2.80
C LYS A 108 16.46 -18.49 -1.73
N SER A 109 15.21 -18.10 -1.94
CA SER A 109 14.10 -18.38 -1.02
C SER A 109 13.43 -19.74 -1.27
N GLY A 110 13.85 -20.52 -2.27
CA GLY A 110 13.25 -21.83 -2.57
C GLY A 110 11.79 -21.77 -3.03
N ILE A 111 11.33 -20.62 -3.54
CA ILE A 111 9.94 -20.39 -3.95
C ILE A 111 9.84 -20.05 -5.44
N ALA A 112 8.64 -20.20 -6.00
CA ALA A 112 8.29 -19.80 -7.36
C ALA A 112 7.03 -18.93 -7.37
N GLY A 113 6.94 -18.01 -8.34
CA GLY A 113 5.76 -17.17 -8.54
C GLY A 113 4.86 -17.71 -9.65
N ARG A 114 3.54 -17.67 -9.43
CA ARG A 114 2.53 -18.06 -10.45
C ARG A 114 2.13 -16.91 -11.38
N THR A 115 2.32 -15.67 -10.95
CA THR A 115 1.90 -14.48 -11.71
C THR A 115 3.08 -13.54 -11.87
N VAL A 116 3.35 -13.15 -13.12
CA VAL A 116 4.34 -12.13 -13.45
C VAL A 116 3.63 -10.79 -13.59
N VAL A 117 4.16 -9.76 -12.94
CA VAL A 117 3.65 -8.39 -13.02
C VAL A 117 4.72 -7.48 -13.60
N LEU A 118 4.40 -6.83 -14.71
CA LEU A 118 5.23 -5.78 -15.31
C LEU A 118 4.67 -4.42 -14.94
N LYS A 119 5.55 -3.53 -14.46
CA LYS A 119 5.25 -2.14 -14.14
C LYS A 119 6.13 -1.23 -14.99
N LEU A 120 5.52 -0.24 -15.64
CA LEU A 120 6.20 0.86 -16.31
C LEU A 120 5.63 2.17 -15.78
N LYS A 121 6.49 3.07 -15.30
CA LYS A 121 6.09 4.41 -14.86
C LYS A 121 6.55 5.41 -15.91
N THR A 122 5.66 6.30 -16.34
CA THR A 122 5.97 7.34 -17.33
C THR A 122 6.50 8.61 -16.65
N GLN A 123 7.06 9.53 -17.45
CA GLN A 123 7.49 10.86 -16.99
C GLN A 123 6.39 11.63 -16.22
N ASP A 124 5.13 11.49 -16.64
CA ASP A 124 3.96 12.07 -15.96
C ASP A 124 3.54 11.32 -14.68
N PHE A 125 4.42 10.47 -14.13
CA PHE A 125 4.19 9.64 -12.93
C PHE A 125 3.02 8.65 -13.04
N LYS A 126 2.48 8.41 -14.24
CA LYS A 126 1.43 7.41 -14.49
C LYS A 126 2.02 6.01 -14.51
N LEU A 127 1.48 5.09 -13.70
CA LEU A 127 1.83 3.67 -13.73
C LEU A 127 0.98 2.92 -14.76
N ARG A 128 1.64 2.16 -15.62
CA ARG A 128 1.05 1.14 -16.48
C ARG A 128 1.44 -0.23 -15.93
N THR A 129 0.45 -1.01 -15.52
CA THR A 129 0.65 -2.36 -14.99
C THR A 129 0.02 -3.39 -15.91
N ARG A 130 0.74 -4.49 -16.17
CA ARG A 130 0.20 -5.69 -16.84
C ARG A 130 0.57 -6.90 -16.00
N ASN A 131 -0.34 -7.85 -15.90
CA ASN A 131 -0.10 -9.11 -15.21
C ASN A 131 -0.36 -10.28 -16.19
N ARG A 132 0.36 -11.38 -15.97
CA ARG A 132 0.12 -12.63 -16.68
C ARG A 132 0.36 -13.79 -15.73
N GLN A 133 -0.59 -14.69 -15.66
CA GLN A 133 -0.45 -15.94 -14.92
C GLN A 133 0.30 -16.96 -15.79
N LEU A 134 1.23 -17.68 -15.18
CA LEU A 134 1.93 -18.80 -15.76
C LEU A 134 1.15 -20.07 -15.38
N GLY A 135 0.81 -20.87 -16.39
CA GLY A 135 0.08 -22.13 -16.27
C GLY A 135 1.00 -23.27 -15.89
#